data_AF-A0A7V7DC85-F1
#
_entry.id   AF-A0A7V7DC85-F1
#
_cell.length_a   1.000
_cell.length_b   1.000
_cell.length_c   1.000
_cell.angle_alpha   90.00
_cell.angle_beta   90.00
_cell.angle_gamma   90.00
#
_symmetry.space_group_name_H-M   'P 1'
#
loop_
_entity.id
_entity.type
_entity.pdbx_description
1 polymer ?
#
loop_
_entity_poly.entity_id
_entity_poly.type
_entity_poly.pdbx_seq_one_letter_code
_entity_poly.pdbx_strand_id
1 'polypeptide(L)' 'KLDLYKGNCRVAGRKSDKSLYREDFATFEDDTVYSQKDAEGFIRINALRLRIQKMLEL' A
#
# COMPACT_ATOMS: atom_id res chain seq x y z
N LYS A 1 -2.25 -6.38 20.31
CA LYS A 1 -3.46 -6.34 21.16
C LYS A 1 -4.54 -7.21 20.52
N LEU A 2 -5.26 -7.99 21.32
CA LEU A 2 -6.35 -8.85 20.86
C LEU A 2 -7.61 -8.53 21.68
N ASP A 3 -8.76 -8.57 21.01
CA ASP A 3 -10.08 -8.47 21.64
C ASP A 3 -10.74 -9.85 21.59
N LEU A 4 -11.11 -10.36 22.76
CA LEU A 4 -11.70 -11.68 22.93
C LEU A 4 -13.17 -11.53 23.31
N TYR A 5 -14.07 -12.14 22.54
CA TYR A 5 -15.50 -12.06 22.82
C TYR A 5 -16.27 -13.27 22.27
N LYS A 6 -17.04 -13.94 23.14
CA LYS A 6 -17.91 -15.10 22.80
C LYS A 6 -17.23 -16.11 21.86
N GLY A 7 -16.06 -16.60 22.26
CA GLY A 7 -15.28 -17.57 21.49
C GLY A 7 -14.57 -16.99 20.26
N ASN A 8 -14.69 -15.70 19.96
CA ASN A 8 -13.95 -15.04 18.90
C ASN A 8 -12.71 -14.33 19.44
N CYS A 9 -11.66 -14.30 18.61
CA CYS A 9 -10.45 -13.53 18.83
C CYS A 9 -10.21 -12.59 17.63
N ARG A 10 -10.17 -11.28 17.88
CA ARG A 10 -9.96 -10.25 16.85
C ARG A 10 -8.68 -9.48 17.14
N VAL A 11 -7.94 -9.13 16.08
CA VAL A 11 -6.75 -8.30 16.20
C VAL A 11 -7.19 -6.85 16.36
N ALA A 12 -6.88 -6.25 17.51
CA ALA A 12 -7.21 -4.85 17.82
C ALA A 12 -6.04 -3.89 17.56
N GLY A 13 -4.82 -4.40 17.42
CA GLY A 13 -3.66 -3.56 17.13
C GLY A 13 -2.34 -4.32 17.10
N ARG A 14 -1.34 -3.72 16.46
CA ARG A 14 0.02 -4.26 16.28
C ARG A 14 1.04 -3.20 16.70
N LYS A 15 2.10 -3.60 17.38
CA LYS A 15 3.28 -2.78 17.66
C LYS A 15 4.51 -3.69 17.61
N SER A 16 5.62 -3.17 17.10
CA SER A 16 6.90 -3.85 17.04
C SER A 16 8.01 -2.81 17.06
N ASP A 17 9.08 -3.07 17.79
CA ASP A 17 10.29 -2.22 17.76
C ASP A 17 11.01 -2.31 16.40
N LYS A 18 10.68 -3.32 15.60
CA LYS A 18 11.15 -3.54 14.22
C LYS A 18 10.00 -3.46 13.23
N SER A 19 9.10 -2.50 13.41
CA SER A 19 7.99 -2.28 12.48
C SER A 19 8.52 -1.80 11.12
N LEU A 20 8.04 -2.42 10.04
CA LEU A 20 8.22 -1.90 8.67
C LEU A 20 7.12 -0.93 8.26
N TYR A 21 6.02 -0.86 9.04
CA TYR A 21 5.00 0.15 8.84
C TYR A 21 5.55 1.52 9.23
N ARG A 22 5.33 2.49 8.34
CA ARG A 22 5.75 3.88 8.48
C ARG A 22 4.54 4.78 8.29
N GLU A 23 4.11 5.41 9.39
CA GLU A 23 2.92 6.25 9.45
C GLU A 23 3.05 7.50 8.57
N ASP A 24 4.25 8.09 8.53
CA ASP A 24 4.59 9.26 7.72
C ASP A 24 4.50 9.03 6.20
N PHE A 25 4.72 7.80 5.73
CA PHE A 25 4.47 7.40 4.34
C PHE A 25 3.03 6.99 4.06
N ALA A 26 2.28 6.58 5.08
CA ALA A 26 0.94 6.03 4.94
C ALA A 26 -0.17 7.08 5.16
N THR A 27 0.16 8.20 5.81
CA THR A 27 -0.77 9.30 6.05
C THR A 27 -1.04 10.11 4.78
N PHE A 28 -2.18 10.80 4.76
CA PHE A 28 -2.54 11.76 3.73
C PHE A 28 -2.18 13.21 4.12
N GLU A 29 -1.65 13.42 5.32
CA GLU A 29 -1.43 14.75 5.89
C GLU A 29 0.01 15.28 5.68
N ASP A 30 0.98 14.41 5.40
CA ASP A 30 2.41 14.79 5.31
C ASP A 30 2.90 14.78 3.85
N ASP A 31 2.89 15.95 3.23
CA ASP A 31 3.23 16.16 1.81
C ASP A 31 4.75 16.08 1.52
N THR A 32 5.59 15.88 2.54
CA THR A 32 7.05 16.01 2.39
C THR A 32 7.80 14.68 2.22
N VAL A 33 7.19 13.56 2.59
CA VAL A 33 7.86 12.26 2.66
C VAL A 33 7.64 11.42 1.39
N TYR A 34 6.53 11.65 0.65
CA TYR A 34 6.18 10.91 -0.57
C TYR A 34 5.67 11.82 -1.69
N SER A 35 6.30 11.75 -2.86
CA SER A 35 5.82 12.43 -4.08
C SER A 35 4.75 11.57 -4.77
N GLN A 36 3.49 12.02 -4.71
CA GLN A 36 2.40 11.32 -5.40
C GLN A 36 2.59 11.27 -6.94
N LYS A 37 3.36 12.20 -7.52
CA LYS A 37 3.66 12.24 -8.95
C LYS A 37 4.45 11.00 -9.42
N ASP A 38 5.24 10.39 -8.53
CA ASP A 38 6.07 9.24 -8.87
C ASP A 38 5.21 8.01 -9.18
N ALA A 39 4.01 7.93 -8.59
CA ALA A 39 3.04 6.86 -8.84
C ALA A 39 2.63 6.78 -10.32
N GLU A 40 2.52 7.91 -11.01
CA GLU A 40 2.11 7.96 -12.42
C GLU A 40 3.12 7.21 -13.30
N GLY A 41 4.42 7.47 -13.10
CA GLY A 41 5.50 6.80 -13.81
C GLY A 41 5.55 5.31 -13.49
N PHE A 42 5.44 4.97 -12.19
CA PHE A 42 5.42 3.58 -11.74
C PHE A 42 4.28 2.77 -12.38
N ILE A 43 3.06 3.31 -12.36
CA ILE A 43 1.87 2.65 -12.95
C ILE A 43 2.07 2.47 -14.45
N ARG A 44 2.55 3.50 -15.16
CA ARG A 44 2.76 3.44 -16.62
C ARG A 44 3.76 2.35 -17.02
N ILE A 45 4.89 2.25 -16.32
CA ILE A 45 5.94 1.26 -16.62
C ILE A 45 5.44 -0.14 -16.30
N ASN A 46 4.82 -0.36 -15.13
CA ASN A 46 4.31 -1.69 -14.75
C ASN A 46 3.19 -2.17 -15.68
N ALA A 47 2.33 -1.26 -16.14
CA ALA A 47 1.24 -1.58 -17.06
C ALA A 47 1.70 -1.72 -18.52
N LEU A 48 2.95 -1.36 -18.86
CA LEU A 48 3.42 -1.29 -20.25
C LEU A 48 3.23 -2.62 -20.99
N ARG A 49 3.64 -3.74 -20.39
CA ARG A 49 3.49 -5.08 -21.00
C ARG A 49 2.05 -5.44 -21.30
N LEU A 50 1.11 -5.05 -20.44
CA LEU A 50 -0.32 -5.32 -20.60
C LEU A 50 -0.92 -4.48 -21.73
N ARG A 51 -0.48 -3.23 -21.85
CA ARG A 51 -0.90 -2.34 -22.95
C ARG A 51 -0.40 -2.85 -24.30
N ILE A 52 0.85 -3.33 -24.37
CA ILE A 52 1.41 -3.92 -25.59
C ILE A 52 0.66 -5.18 -25.97
N GLN A 53 0.42 -6.09 -25.02
CA GLN A 53 -0.36 -7.30 -25.29
C GLN A 53 -1.73 -6.96 -25.88
N LYS A 54 -2.46 -6.02 -25.27
CA LYS A 54 -3.77 -5.56 -25.78
C LYS A 54 -3.68 -4.97 -27.19
N MET A 55 -2.58 -4.31 -27.55
CA MET A 55 -2.38 -3.75 -28.89
C MET A 55 -2.06 -4.83 -29.95
N LEU A 56 -1.49 -5.96 -29.54
CA LEU A 56 -1.16 -7.08 -30.44
C LEU A 56 -2.33 -8.07 -30.61
N GLU A 57 -3.26 -8.10 -29.67
CA GLU A 57 -4.47 -8.94 -29.71
C GLU A 57 -5.62 -8.34 -30.54
N LEU A 58 -5.48 -7.09 -30.99
CA LEU A 58 -6.37 -6.39 -31.93
C LEU A 58 -5.87 -6.52 -33.37
#